data_AF-A0A803MKL9-F1
#
_entry.id   AF-A0A803MKL9-F1
#
_cell.length_a   1.000
_cell.length_b   1.000
_cell.length_c   1.000
_cell.angle_alpha   90.00
_cell.angle_beta   90.00
_cell.angle_gamma   90.00
#
_symmetry.space_group_name_H-M   'P 1'
#
loop_
_entity.id
_entity.type
_entity.pdbx_description
1 polymer ?
#
loop_
_entity_poly.entity_id
_entity_poly.type
_entity_poly.pdbx_seq_one_letter_code
_entity_poly.pdbx_strand_id
1 'polypeptide(L)'
;MQKIRCDCDREALIKTVRNGPNMGMKFYGCPLWPHTDLEEQQMKLLEKDTIILEMEVEQKIRDEKIKKLQLKKGNLEEELKDMKNEVFQMKSEIMNCSRNAKNLFMALFISWLLFVVVYLS
;
A
#
# COMPACT_ATOMS: atom_id res chain seq x y z
N MET A 1 -24.50 20.14 59.61
CA MET A 1 -23.46 19.31 58.96
C MET A 1 -22.16 20.11 58.95
N GLN A 2 -21.07 19.57 59.48
CA GLN A 2 -19.75 20.21 59.40
C GLN A 2 -19.22 20.08 57.97
N LYS A 3 -18.81 21.19 57.35
CA LYS A 3 -18.17 21.20 56.04
C LYS A 3 -16.68 20.88 56.21
N ILE A 4 -16.26 19.71 55.74
CA ILE A 4 -14.84 19.34 55.72
C ILE A 4 -14.17 20.10 54.57
N ARG A 5 -13.09 20.83 54.85
CA ARG A 5 -12.27 21.49 53.83
C ARG A 5 -10.98 20.71 53.61
N CYS A 6 -10.48 20.77 52.38
CA CYS A 6 -9.15 20.29 52.04
C CYS A 6 -8.10 21.39 52.23
N ASP A 7 -6.83 21.02 52.22
CA ASP A 7 -5.69 21.96 52.30
C ASP A 7 -5.63 22.95 51.12
N CYS A 8 -6.34 22.67 50.03
CA CYS A 8 -6.51 23.59 48.89
C CYS A 8 -7.70 24.55 49.03
N ASP A 9 -8.19 24.75 50.27
CA ASP A 9 -9.31 25.62 50.68
C ASP A 9 -10.69 25.32 50.09
N ARG A 10 -10.83 24.23 49.34
CA ARG A 10 -12.10 23.78 48.75
C ARG A 10 -12.84 22.79 49.66
N GLU A 11 -14.17 22.78 49.55
CA GLU A 11 -15.03 21.81 50.25
C GLU A 11 -14.75 20.38 49.73
N ALA A 12 -14.48 19.46 50.65
CA ALA A 12 -14.19 18.07 50.32
C ALA A 12 -15.45 17.38 49.77
N LEU A 13 -15.29 16.57 48.73
CA LEU A 13 -16.37 15.81 48.11
C LEU A 13 -16.37 14.37 48.60
N ILE A 14 -17.56 13.80 48.81
CA ILE A 14 -17.70 12.38 49.09
C ILE A 14 -17.48 11.62 47.77
N LYS A 15 -16.42 10.81 47.71
CA LYS A 15 -16.11 9.92 46.59
C LYS A 15 -16.41 8.48 46.98
N THR A 16 -16.81 7.67 46.01
CA THR A 16 -17.07 6.23 46.19
C THR A 16 -15.96 5.44 45.51
N VAL A 17 -15.39 4.47 46.21
CA VAL A 17 -14.39 3.55 45.65
C VAL A 17 -15.05 2.70 44.56
N ARG A 18 -14.53 2.78 43.34
CA ARG A 18 -15.10 2.09 42.17
C ARG A 18 -14.51 0.69 41.96
N ASN A 19 -13.28 0.44 42.40
CA ASN A 19 -12.54 -0.81 42.17
C ASN A 19 -11.77 -1.25 43.43
N GLY A 20 -11.60 -2.57 43.64
CA GLY A 20 -10.78 -3.15 44.72
C GLY A 20 -11.58 -3.69 45.94
N PRO A 21 -10.90 -4.20 46.98
CA PRO A 21 -11.55 -4.82 48.15
C PRO A 21 -12.55 -3.94 48.91
N ASN A 22 -12.41 -2.61 48.78
CA ASN A 22 -13.25 -1.61 49.44
C ASN A 22 -14.28 -0.97 48.49
N MET A 23 -14.63 -1.64 47.39
CA MET A 23 -15.62 -1.14 46.43
C MET A 23 -16.94 -0.75 47.12
N GLY A 24 -17.48 0.42 46.75
CA GLY A 24 -18.71 0.95 47.34
C GLY A 24 -18.52 1.77 48.63
N MET A 25 -17.34 1.73 49.26
CA MET A 25 -17.05 2.58 50.41
C MET A 25 -16.96 4.06 50.01
N LYS A 26 -17.47 4.94 50.88
CA LYS A 26 -17.47 6.39 50.71
C LYS A 26 -16.38 7.02 51.56
N PHE A 27 -15.62 7.95 50.98
CA PHE A 27 -14.58 8.71 51.67
C PHE A 27 -14.58 10.18 51.24
N TYR A 28 -14.10 11.07 52.11
CA TYR A 28 -13.91 12.48 51.75
C TYR A 28 -12.61 12.64 50.97
N GLY A 29 -12.66 13.30 49.82
CA GLY A 29 -11.50 13.55 48.99
C GLY A 29 -11.51 14.95 48.39
N CYS A 30 -10.32 15.48 48.13
CA CYS A 30 -10.17 16.75 47.42
C CYS A 30 -10.83 16.68 46.03
N PRO A 31 -11.60 17.71 45.61
CA PRO A 31 -12.23 17.75 44.30
C PRO A 31 -11.20 17.68 43.16
N LEU A 32 -9.98 18.19 43.38
CA LEU A 32 -8.89 18.17 42.41
C LEU A 32 -8.04 16.89 42.43
N TRP A 33 -8.37 15.91 43.27
CA TRP A 33 -7.62 14.66 43.34
C TRP A 33 -8.07 13.65 42.26
N PRO A 34 -7.15 12.97 41.54
CA PRO A 34 -5.70 13.05 41.69
C PRO A 34 -5.13 14.35 41.12
N HIS A 35 -4.27 15.02 41.88
CA HIS A 35 -3.39 16.05 41.36
C HIS A 35 -2.41 15.33 40.45
N THR A 36 -2.76 15.24 39.17
CA THR A 36 -1.79 14.83 38.16
C THR A 36 -0.90 16.04 37.96
N ASP A 37 0.41 15.87 38.16
CA ASP A 37 1.37 16.94 37.99
C ASP A 37 1.24 17.45 36.55
N LEU A 38 0.78 18.69 36.41
CA LEU A 38 0.48 19.30 35.10
C LEU A 38 1.71 19.26 34.19
N GLU A 39 2.90 19.38 34.78
CA GLU A 39 4.20 19.27 34.12
C GLU A 39 4.43 17.86 33.55
N GLU A 40 4.07 16.80 34.27
CA GLU A 40 4.18 15.41 33.80
C GLU A 40 3.24 15.15 32.61
N GLN A 41 2.03 15.71 32.66
CA GLN A 41 1.08 15.63 31.55
C GLN A 41 1.57 16.41 30.32
N GLN A 42 2.13 17.60 30.51
CA GLN A 42 2.71 18.40 29.42
C GLN A 42 3.90 17.69 28.77
N MET A 43 4.78 17.08 29.58
CA MET A 43 5.90 16.29 29.06
C MET A 43 5.42 15.10 28.21
N LYS A 44 4.41 14.36 28.70
CA LYS A 44 3.81 13.24 27.95
C LYS A 44 3.12 13.67 26.66
N LEU A 45 2.52 14.86 26.63
CA LEU A 45 1.93 15.42 25.42
C LEU A 45 3.02 15.75 24.39
N LEU A 46 4.09 16.43 24.83
CA LEU A 46 5.21 16.77 23.96
C LEU A 46 5.89 15.54 23.36
N GLU A 47 6.08 14.49 24.16
CA GLU A 47 6.63 13.22 23.69
C GLU A 47 5.73 12.58 22.62
N LYS A 48 4.41 12.56 22.85
CA LYS A 48 3.45 12.05 21.87
C LYS A 48 3.45 12.87 20.59
N ASP A 49 3.51 14.19 20.68
CA ASP A 49 3.56 15.07 19.51
C ASP A 49 4.84 14.82 18.69
N THR A 50 5.96 14.58 19.36
CA THR A 50 7.23 14.21 18.70
C THR A 50 7.09 12.89 17.94
N ILE A 51 6.53 11.87 18.58
CA ILE A 51 6.30 10.56 17.95
C ILE A 51 5.34 10.67 16.76
N ILE A 52 4.29 11.49 16.87
CA ILE A 52 3.36 11.75 15.76
C ILE A 52 4.10 12.36 14.57
N LEU A 53 4.92 13.39 14.80
CA LEU A 53 5.71 14.02 13.74
C LEU A 53 6.68 13.04 13.07
N GLU A 54 7.37 12.20 13.84
CA GLU A 54 8.25 11.17 13.29
C GLU A 54 7.48 10.18 12.41
N MET A 55 6.32 9.70 12.89
CA MET A 55 5.46 8.80 12.11
C MET A 55 4.95 9.45 10.82
N GLU A 56 4.57 10.73 10.85
CA GLU A 56 4.12 11.48 9.67
C GLU A 56 5.24 11.63 8.62
N VAL A 57 6.48 11.86 9.05
CA VAL A 57 7.65 11.92 8.16
C VAL A 57 7.90 10.55 7.52
N GLU A 58 7.88 9.47 8.31
CA GLU A 58 8.03 8.13 7.76
C GLU A 58 6.92 7.76 6.77
N GLN A 59 5.68 8.17 7.07
CA GLN A 59 4.54 7.96 6.19
C GLN A 59 4.75 8.66 4.85
N LYS A 60 5.19 9.92 4.85
CA LYS A 60 5.54 10.65 3.61
C LYS A 60 6.62 9.93 2.80
N ILE A 61 7.67 9.41 3.45
CA ILE A 61 8.72 8.65 2.77
C ILE A 61 8.16 7.37 2.16
N ARG A 62 7.28 6.65 2.87
CA ARG A 62 6.61 5.45 2.35
C ARG A 62 5.73 5.78 1.15
N ASP A 63 4.97 6.86 1.20
CA ASP A 63 4.09 7.29 0.11
C ASP A 63 4.87 7.66 -1.15
N GLU A 64 6.02 8.33 -1.01
CA GLU A 64 6.91 8.61 -2.14
C GLU A 64 7.48 7.35 -2.77
N LYS A 65 7.87 6.35 -1.95
CA LYS A 65 8.34 5.05 -2.45
C LYS A 65 7.23 4.32 -3.21
N ILE A 66 5.99 4.35 -2.69
CA ILE A 66 4.83 3.76 -3.37
C ILE A 66 4.58 4.43 -4.72
N LYS A 67 4.61 5.77 -4.78
CA LYS A 67 4.46 6.52 -6.05
C LYS A 67 5.53 6.12 -7.08
N LYS A 68 6.80 6.02 -6.65
CA LYS A 68 7.91 5.59 -7.53
C LYS A 68 7.70 4.16 -8.04
N LEU A 69 7.23 3.25 -7.19
CA LEU A 69 6.96 1.86 -7.59
C LEU A 69 5.76 1.76 -8.53
N GLN A 70 4.70 2.54 -8.30
CA GLN A 70 3.54 2.59 -9.20
C GLN A 70 3.93 3.09 -10.59
N LEU A 71 4.78 4.12 -10.68
CA LEU A 71 5.29 4.61 -11.96
C LEU A 71 6.10 3.52 -12.68
N LYS A 72 7.05 2.88 -11.98
CA LYS A 72 7.86 1.79 -12.56
C LYS A 72 6.99 0.62 -13.03
N LYS A 73 5.96 0.27 -12.26
CA LYS A 73 5.01 -0.78 -12.63
C LYS A 73 4.28 -0.41 -13.93
N GLY A 74 3.77 0.81 -14.05
CA GLY A 74 3.10 1.28 -15.28
C GLY A 74 4.01 1.20 -16.50
N ASN A 75 5.26 1.65 -16.39
CA ASN A 75 6.23 1.58 -17.48
C ASN A 75 6.50 0.13 -17.92
N LEU A 76 6.70 -0.79 -16.96
CA LEU A 76 6.92 -2.21 -17.27
C LEU A 76 5.68 -2.88 -17.89
N GLU A 77 4.47 -2.47 -17.50
CA GLU A 77 3.23 -2.95 -18.11
C GLU A 77 3.10 -2.51 -19.57
N GLU A 78 3.53 -1.29 -19.89
CA GLU A 78 3.60 -0.78 -21.27
C GLU A 78 4.65 -1.54 -22.10
N GLU A 79 5.87 -1.70 -21.58
CA GLU A 79 6.93 -2.48 -22.23
C GLU A 79 6.50 -3.94 -22.51
N LEU A 80 5.81 -4.58 -21.56
CA LEU A 80 5.27 -5.93 -21.76
C LEU A 80 4.19 -5.97 -22.85
N LYS A 81 3.35 -4.93 -22.95
CA LYS A 81 2.33 -4.84 -23.98
C LYS A 81 2.97 -4.67 -25.36
N ASP A 82 4.00 -3.85 -25.48
CA ASP A 82 4.72 -3.63 -26.72
C ASP A 82 5.47 -4.89 -27.16
N MET A 83 6.19 -5.53 -26.24
CA MET A 83 6.86 -6.81 -26.50
C MET A 83 5.87 -7.90 -26.93
N LYS A 84 4.69 -7.96 -26.31
CA LYS A 84 3.63 -8.89 -26.73
C LYS A 84 3.17 -8.62 -28.15
N ASN A 85 3.05 -7.36 -28.55
CA ASN A 85 2.68 -6.97 -29.91
C ASN A 85 3.78 -7.37 -30.92
N GLU A 86 5.04 -7.11 -30.60
CA GLU A 86 6.19 -7.51 -31.42
C GLU A 86 6.26 -9.03 -31.61
N VAL A 87 6.07 -9.80 -30.55
CA VAL A 87 6.02 -11.27 -30.62
C VAL A 87 4.88 -11.74 -31.52
N PHE A 88 3.72 -11.07 -31.47
CA PHE A 88 2.60 -11.41 -32.33
C PHE A 88 2.90 -11.09 -33.80
N GLN A 89 3.53 -9.94 -34.08
CA GLN A 89 3.97 -9.57 -35.43
C GLN A 89 4.99 -10.57 -35.98
N MET A 90 6.03 -10.89 -35.20
CA MET A 90 7.04 -11.88 -35.59
C MET A 90 6.41 -13.25 -35.88
N LYS A 91 5.44 -13.70 -35.07
CA LYS A 91 4.71 -14.95 -35.32
C LYS A 91 3.95 -14.91 -36.64
N SER A 92 3.32 -13.79 -36.97
CA SER A 92 2.62 -13.58 -38.24
C SER A 92 3.58 -13.63 -39.43
N GLU A 93 4.74 -12.98 -39.32
CA GLU A 93 5.78 -12.98 -40.34
C GLU A 93 6.35 -14.39 -40.59
N ILE A 94 6.62 -15.15 -39.53
CA ILE A 94 7.06 -16.55 -39.63
C ILE A 94 6.01 -17.40 -40.37
N MET A 95 4.73 -17.23 -40.02
CA MET A 95 3.63 -17.96 -40.66
C MET A 95 3.51 -17.61 -42.15
N ASN A 96 3.66 -16.32 -42.50
CA ASN A 96 3.66 -15.87 -43.89
C ASN A 96 4.88 -16.37 -44.67
N CYS A 97 6.07 -16.35 -44.08
CA CYS A 97 7.29 -16.90 -44.69
C CYS A 97 7.15 -18.39 -44.99
N SER A 98 6.61 -19.17 -44.03
CA SER A 98 6.30 -20.59 -44.23
C SER A 98 5.31 -20.82 -45.37
N ARG A 99 4.25 -20.01 -45.46
CA ARG A 99 3.28 -20.09 -46.57
C ARG A 99 3.91 -19.75 -47.91
N ASN A 100 4.73 -18.70 -47.97
CA ASN A 100 5.41 -18.28 -49.18
C ASN A 100 6.41 -19.33 -49.67
N ALA A 101 7.15 -19.97 -48.75
CA ALA A 101 8.05 -21.08 -49.10
C ALA A 101 7.29 -22.26 -49.74
N LYS A 102 6.14 -22.65 -49.17
CA LYS A 102 5.28 -23.69 -49.75
C LYS A 102 4.75 -23.27 -51.12
N ASN A 103 4.33 -22.02 -51.29
CA ASN A 103 3.85 -21.50 -52.57
C ASN A 103 4.95 -21.51 -53.65
N LEU A 104 6.17 -21.10 -53.31
CA LEU A 104 7.32 -21.14 -54.22
C LEU A 104 7.67 -22.58 -54.62
N PHE A 105 7.66 -23.51 -53.66
CA PHE A 105 7.88 -24.93 -53.94
C PHE A 105 6.83 -25.49 -54.91
N MET A 106 5.55 -25.20 -54.68
CA MET A 106 4.45 -25.61 -55.57
C MET A 106 4.60 -25.01 -56.97
N ALA A 107 4.97 -23.72 -57.07
CA ALA A 107 5.20 -23.07 -58.35
C ALA A 107 6.34 -23.75 -59.15
N LEU A 108 7.47 -24.02 -58.49
CA LEU A 108 8.61 -24.72 -59.10
C LEU A 108 8.23 -26.14 -59.55
N PHE A 109 7.46 -26.88 -58.74
CA PHE A 109 6.99 -28.21 -59.09
C PHE A 109 6.08 -28.21 -60.33
N ILE A 110 5.15 -27.26 -60.42
CA ILE A 110 4.27 -27.09 -61.59
C ILE A 110 5.09 -26.70 -62.82
N SER A 111 6.02 -25.75 -62.69
CA SER A 111 6.92 -25.37 -63.79
C SER A 111 7.74 -26.55 -64.30
N TRP A 112 8.23 -27.40 -63.39
CA TRP A 112 8.95 -28.62 -63.75
C TRP A 112 8.07 -29.61 -64.52
N LEU A 113 6.84 -29.86 -64.06
CA LEU A 113 5.88 -30.73 -64.76
C LEU A 113 5.58 -30.22 -66.18
N LEU A 114 5.34 -28.93 -66.34
CA LEU A 114 5.10 -28.32 -67.66
C LEU A 114 6.30 -28.50 -68.58
N PHE A 115 7.52 -28.35 -68.06
CA PHE A 115 8.74 -28.52 -68.84
C PHE A 115 8.89 -29.96 -69.35
N VAL A 116 8.61 -30.95 -68.50
CA VAL A 116 8.62 -32.38 -68.86
C VAL A 116 7.58 -32.67 -69.94
N VAL A 117 6.37 -32.13 -69.81
CA VAL A 117 5.30 -32.31 -70.82
C VAL A 117 5.72 -31.72 -72.17
N VAL A 118 6.23 -30.49 -72.20
CA VAL A 118 6.68 -29.83 -73.44
C VAL A 118 7.84 -30.56 -74.09
N TYR A 119 8.78 -31.10 -73.32
CA TYR A 119 9.95 -31.82 -73.86
C TYR A 119 9.59 -33.22 -74.40
N LEU A 120 8.54 -33.84 -73.87
CA LEU A 120 8.03 -35.15 -74.32
C LEU A 120 6.97 -35.07 -75.43
N SER A 121 6.51 -33.87 -75.77
CA SER A 121 5.54 -33.60 -76.85
C SER A 121 6.24 -33.35 -78.17
#